data_AF-A0A0N4WML5-F1
#
_entry.id   AF-A0A0N4WML5-F1
#
_cell.length_a   1.000
_cell.length_b   1.000
_cell.length_c   1.000
_cell.angle_alpha   90.00
_cell.angle_beta   90.00
_cell.angle_gamma   90.00
#
_symmetry.space_group_name_H-M   'P 1'
#
loop_
_entity.id
_entity.type
_entity.pdbx_description
1 polymer ?
#
loop_
_entity_poly.entity_id
_entity_poly.type
_entity_poly.pdbx_seq_one_letter_code
_entity_poly.pdbx_strand_id
1 'polypeptide(L)'
;LVAEERLPTAEVNTVPVVNTATVEMHESKENAIICPVTLAEFELIPKYMRGRMALSELNDIVGKLDEFLTMKRNLLNTSFKKLSMKDKDQVSKWREQEPAPITGQLYCQEVDVKPFMKDRSKALFRTAMPCLRHVRRVREVRVKGKVYLLPGQ
;
A
#
# COMPACT_ATOMS: atom_id res chain seq x y z
N LEU A 1 -29.32 -65.87 -11.61
CA LEU A 1 -29.30 -65.40 -10.21
C LEU A 1 -27.85 -65.15 -9.87
N VAL A 2 -27.40 -63.91 -10.10
CA VAL A 2 -25.99 -63.52 -10.05
C VAL A 2 -25.69 -62.91 -8.69
N ALA A 3 -24.55 -63.33 -8.15
CA ALA A 3 -24.05 -63.10 -6.82
C ALA A 3 -23.84 -61.62 -6.46
N GLU A 4 -24.12 -61.36 -5.18
CA GLU A 4 -23.79 -60.20 -4.37
C GLU A 4 -22.29 -60.26 -4.01
N GLU A 5 -21.52 -59.18 -4.18
CA GLU A 5 -20.33 -58.90 -3.35
C GLU A 5 -19.74 -57.48 -3.56
N ARG A 6 -19.62 -56.76 -2.43
CA ARG A 6 -18.56 -55.82 -1.97
C ARG A 6 -18.45 -54.36 -2.47
N LEU A 7 -18.67 -53.44 -1.52
CA LEU A 7 -17.79 -52.29 -1.20
C LEU A 7 -16.69 -52.78 -0.21
N PRO A 8 -15.52 -52.11 0.02
CA PRO A 8 -15.24 -50.66 -0.04
C PRO A 8 -13.88 -50.30 -0.70
N THR A 9 -13.68 -49.03 -1.09
CA THR A 9 -12.36 -48.55 -1.57
C THR A 9 -11.71 -47.65 -0.52
N ALA A 10 -10.52 -48.08 -0.11
CA ALA A 10 -9.66 -47.46 0.88
C ALA A 10 -8.82 -46.31 0.30
N GLU A 11 -8.43 -45.41 1.21
CA GLU A 11 -7.46 -44.34 1.05
C GLU A 11 -6.02 -44.85 0.77
N VAL A 12 -5.17 -43.88 0.41
CA VAL A 12 -3.71 -43.81 0.52
C VAL A 12 -2.90 -44.07 -0.76
N ASN A 13 -2.32 -43.00 -1.30
CA ASN A 13 -0.92 -42.92 -1.73
C ASN A 13 -0.51 -41.45 -1.95
N THR A 14 0.33 -40.88 -1.10
CA THR A 14 1.80 -40.74 -1.19
C THR A 14 2.33 -39.79 -2.30
N VAL A 15 2.95 -38.71 -1.82
CA VAL A 15 3.87 -37.66 -2.37
C VAL A 15 4.89 -38.15 -3.44
N PRO A 16 5.64 -37.31 -4.24
CA PRO A 16 6.10 -35.92 -3.96
C PRO A 16 6.25 -34.90 -5.14
N VAL A 17 6.38 -33.62 -4.75
CA VAL A 17 7.20 -32.48 -5.27
C VAL A 17 7.92 -32.64 -6.64
N VAL A 18 7.66 -31.73 -7.60
CA VAL A 18 8.68 -30.88 -8.30
C VAL A 18 8.03 -29.59 -8.84
N ASN A 19 8.74 -28.49 -8.57
CA ASN A 19 8.49 -27.08 -8.84
C ASN A 19 8.28 -26.71 -10.31
N THR A 20 7.40 -25.73 -10.55
CA THR A 20 7.62 -24.73 -11.61
C THR A 20 7.31 -23.34 -11.04
N ALA A 21 8.29 -22.46 -11.20
CA ALA A 21 8.29 -21.09 -10.74
C ALA A 21 7.27 -20.25 -11.51
N THR A 22 6.37 -19.61 -10.79
CA THR A 22 5.89 -18.26 -11.10
C THR A 22 5.74 -17.55 -9.76
N VAL A 23 6.76 -16.75 -9.45
CA VAL A 23 6.83 -15.90 -8.27
C VAL A 23 5.92 -14.70 -8.55
N GLU A 24 4.64 -14.82 -8.24
CA GLU A 24 3.75 -13.66 -8.18
C GLU A 24 3.57 -13.25 -6.73
N MET A 25 4.10 -12.07 -6.46
CA MET A 25 4.16 -11.36 -5.19
C MET A 25 2.77 -11.21 -4.58
N HIS A 26 2.44 -12.06 -3.62
CA HIS A 26 1.24 -11.92 -2.79
C HIS A 26 1.58 -12.18 -1.33
N GLU A 27 2.55 -11.43 -0.82
CA GLU A 27 2.91 -11.46 0.59
C GLU A 27 2.41 -10.17 1.27
N SER A 28 1.47 -10.35 2.19
CA SER A 28 1.10 -9.43 3.29
C SER A 28 0.18 -8.23 2.98
N LYS A 29 -1.11 -8.48 2.69
CA LYS A 29 -2.18 -7.45 2.75
C LYS A 29 -2.78 -7.24 4.15
N GLU A 30 -2.22 -7.83 5.21
CA GLU A 30 -2.76 -7.71 6.58
C GLU A 30 -2.23 -6.51 7.37
N ASN A 31 -1.16 -5.84 6.91
CA ASN A 31 -0.55 -4.67 7.56
C ASN A 31 -0.60 -3.39 6.71
N ALA A 32 -1.55 -3.29 5.78
CA ALA A 32 -1.73 -2.08 4.99
C ALA A 32 -2.05 -0.90 5.91
N ILE A 33 -1.16 0.08 5.92
CA ILE A 33 -1.28 1.36 6.64
C ILE A 33 -2.38 2.21 6.00
N ILE A 34 -2.54 2.15 4.68
CA ILE A 34 -3.65 2.77 3.96
C ILE A 34 -4.45 1.69 3.23
N CYS A 35 -5.71 1.51 3.63
CA CYS A 35 -6.60 0.57 2.96
C CYS A 35 -6.97 1.06 1.55
N PRO A 36 -7.03 0.16 0.54
CA PRO A 36 -7.53 0.50 -0.79
C PRO A 36 -8.99 0.95 -0.73
N VAL A 37 -9.37 1.80 -1.68
CA VAL A 37 -10.72 2.33 -1.78
C VAL A 37 -11.62 1.25 -2.39
N THR A 38 -12.76 1.00 -1.76
CA THR A 38 -13.77 0.07 -2.27
C THR A 38 -14.62 0.72 -3.37
N LEU A 39 -15.28 -0.09 -4.19
CA LEU A 39 -16.14 0.43 -5.25
C LEU A 39 -17.29 1.28 -4.70
N ALA A 40 -17.88 0.88 -3.57
CA ALA A 40 -18.91 1.66 -2.89
C ALA A 40 -18.40 3.04 -2.46
N GLU A 41 -17.23 3.12 -1.84
CA GLU A 41 -16.60 4.40 -1.47
C GLU A 41 -16.27 5.25 -2.69
N PHE A 42 -15.83 4.63 -3.78
CA PHE A 42 -15.52 5.34 -5.03
C PHE A 42 -16.77 5.91 -5.71
N GLU A 43 -17.92 5.24 -5.59
CA GLU A 43 -19.20 5.74 -6.09
C GLU A 43 -19.72 6.92 -5.29
N LEU A 44 -19.45 6.98 -3.99
CA LEU A 44 -19.74 8.15 -3.15
C LEU A 44 -18.98 9.41 -3.59
N ILE A 45 -17.81 9.25 -4.20
CA ILE A 45 -17.02 10.38 -4.67
C ILE A 45 -17.73 11.03 -5.86
N PRO A 46 -18.03 12.35 -5.80
CA PRO A 46 -18.66 13.04 -6.91
C PRO A 46 -17.85 12.94 -8.22
N LYS A 47 -18.53 12.78 -9.36
CA LYS A 47 -17.89 12.63 -10.69
C LYS A 47 -16.91 13.77 -11.00
N TYR A 48 -17.23 15.00 -10.60
CA TYR A 48 -16.36 16.15 -10.82
C TYR A 48 -15.03 16.06 -10.05
N MET A 49 -14.96 15.32 -8.94
CA MET A 49 -13.73 15.09 -8.17
C MET A 49 -12.88 13.97 -8.77
N ARG A 50 -13.54 12.89 -9.23
CA ARG A 50 -12.86 11.75 -9.88
C ARG A 50 -12.25 12.13 -11.23
N GLY A 51 -12.85 13.08 -11.93
CA GLY A 51 -12.46 13.43 -13.29
C GLY A 51 -12.59 12.24 -14.22
N ARG A 52 -11.49 11.86 -14.88
CA ARG A 52 -11.40 10.68 -15.76
C ARG A 52 -10.69 9.47 -15.12
N MET A 53 -10.53 9.49 -13.80
CA MET A 53 -9.81 8.44 -13.06
C MET A 53 -10.69 7.21 -12.86
N ALA A 54 -10.13 6.03 -13.07
CA ALA A 54 -10.75 4.76 -12.72
C ALA A 54 -10.42 4.37 -11.27
N LEU A 55 -11.22 3.50 -10.68
CA LEU A 55 -10.98 2.95 -9.35
C LEU A 55 -9.60 2.27 -9.25
N SER A 56 -9.20 1.54 -10.29
CA SER A 56 -7.89 0.88 -10.36
C SER A 56 -6.74 1.89 -10.21
N GLU A 57 -6.81 3.01 -10.92
CA GLU A 57 -5.78 4.06 -10.86
C GLU A 57 -5.70 4.71 -9.47
N LEU A 58 -6.85 4.91 -8.82
CA LEU A 58 -6.90 5.43 -7.46
C LEU A 58 -6.27 4.44 -6.48
N ASN A 59 -6.60 3.15 -6.62
CA ASN A 59 -6.06 2.09 -5.80
C ASN A 59 -4.58 1.83 -6.06
N ASP A 60 -4.09 2.03 -7.29
CA ASP A 60 -2.66 1.99 -7.62
C ASP A 60 -1.91 3.09 -6.85
N ILE A 61 -2.47 4.31 -6.81
CA ILE A 61 -1.88 5.43 -6.05
C ILE A 61 -1.87 5.10 -4.55
N VAL A 62 -2.97 4.57 -4.02
CA VAL A 62 -3.08 4.16 -2.62
C VAL A 62 -2.09 3.06 -2.27
N GLY A 63 -1.98 2.03 -3.11
CA GLY A 63 -1.03 0.93 -2.91
C GLY A 63 0.41 1.42 -2.89
N LYS A 64 0.76 2.40 -3.74
CA LYS A 64 2.09 3.01 -3.72
C LYS A 64 2.36 3.87 -2.49
N LEU A 65 1.35 4.59 -1.99
CA LEU A 65 1.45 5.29 -0.73
C LEU A 65 1.65 4.31 0.43
N ASP A 66 0.89 3.22 0.44
CA ASP A 66 0.96 2.17 1.45
C ASP A 66 2.32 1.46 1.47
N GLU A 67 2.81 1.06 0.29
CA GLU A 67 4.14 0.45 0.11
C GLU A 67 5.24 1.38 0.64
N PHE A 68 5.18 2.67 0.31
CA PHE A 68 6.13 3.66 0.80
C PHE A 68 6.05 3.85 2.32
N LEU A 69 4.84 3.94 2.89
CA LEU A 69 4.66 4.08 4.33
C LEU A 69 5.13 2.83 5.08
N THR A 70 4.91 1.65 4.51
CA THR A 70 5.37 0.37 5.07
C THR A 70 6.88 0.29 5.04
N MET A 71 7.50 0.66 3.91
CA MET A 71 8.95 0.81 3.80
C MET A 71 9.49 1.78 4.86
N LYS A 72 8.90 2.97 4.99
CA LYS A 72 9.30 3.96 5.99
C LYS A 72 9.16 3.44 7.41
N ARG A 73 8.04 2.79 7.74
CA ARG A 73 7.81 2.14 9.05
C ARG A 73 8.88 1.08 9.32
N ASN A 74 9.19 0.25 8.32
CA ASN A 74 10.22 -0.79 8.44
C ASN A 74 11.61 -0.19 8.63
N LEU A 75 11.97 0.87 7.91
CA LEU A 75 13.24 1.58 8.09
C LEU A 75 13.33 2.24 9.48
N LEU A 76 12.23 2.79 9.99
CA LEU A 76 12.20 3.40 11.33
C LEU A 76 12.27 2.37 12.47
N ASN A 77 11.71 1.17 12.27
CA ASN A 77 11.77 0.06 13.22
C ASN A 77 13.06 -0.77 13.12
N THR A 78 13.69 -0.80 11.93
CA THR A 78 14.94 -1.53 11.73
C THR A 78 16.07 -0.82 12.47
N SER A 79 16.82 -1.59 13.27
CA SER A 79 17.95 -1.04 14.03
C SER A 79 18.98 -0.39 13.10
N PHE A 80 19.45 0.81 13.47
CA PHE A 80 20.49 1.57 12.76
C PHE A 80 21.77 0.79 12.43
N LYS A 81 22.03 -0.35 13.09
CA LYS A 81 23.16 -1.22 12.79
C LYS A 81 22.99 -2.03 11.50
N LYS A 82 21.76 -2.35 11.10
CA LYS A 82 21.44 -3.15 9.91
C LYS A 82 21.15 -2.31 8.65
N LEU A 83 20.92 -1.01 8.82
CA LEU A 83 20.59 -0.10 7.72
C LEU A 83 21.83 0.30 6.91
N SER A 84 21.64 0.50 5.60
CA SER A 84 22.69 1.06 4.73
C SER A 84 22.96 2.52 5.08
N MET A 85 24.13 3.04 4.71
CA MET A 85 24.51 4.43 4.98
C MET A 85 23.50 5.43 4.39
N LYS A 86 22.92 5.11 3.22
CA LYS A 86 21.84 5.88 2.59
C LYS A 86 20.55 5.87 3.41
N ASP A 87 20.17 4.71 3.94
CA ASP A 87 18.94 4.57 4.74
C ASP A 87 19.08 5.26 6.09
N LYS A 88 20.28 5.23 6.70
CA LYS A 88 20.55 5.97 7.93
C LYS A 88 20.43 7.48 7.73
N ASP A 89 21.00 8.00 6.64
CA ASP A 89 20.86 9.42 6.26
C ASP A 89 19.38 9.79 6.02
N GLN A 90 18.63 8.93 5.31
CA GLN A 90 17.21 9.14 5.07
C GLN A 90 16.37 9.11 6.35
N VAL A 91 16.61 8.16 7.25
CA VAL A 91 15.94 8.08 8.56
C VAL A 91 16.29 9.30 9.43
N SER A 92 17.55 9.73 9.43
CA SER A 92 17.99 10.94 10.13
C SER A 92 17.27 12.18 9.59
N LYS A 93 17.23 12.32 8.25
CA LYS A 93 16.47 13.39 7.58
C LYS A 93 14.99 13.34 7.91
N TRP A 94 14.37 12.17 7.97
CA TRP A 94 12.96 12.07 8.36
C TRP A 94 12.74 12.52 9.80
N ARG A 95 13.61 12.15 10.74
CA ARG A 95 13.52 12.61 12.14
C ARG A 95 13.75 14.12 12.27
N GLU A 96 14.64 14.69 11.48
CA GLU A 96 14.93 16.13 11.50
C GLU A 96 13.84 16.97 10.79
N GLN A 97 13.29 16.45 9.70
CA GLN A 97 12.24 17.09 8.91
C GLN A 97 10.83 16.85 9.46
N GLU A 98 10.68 16.26 10.64
CA GLU A 98 9.41 15.97 11.28
C GLU A 98 8.86 17.25 11.96
N PRO A 99 7.92 17.99 11.35
CA PRO A 99 7.32 19.14 12.01
C PRO A 99 6.45 18.70 13.19
N ALA A 100 6.41 19.51 14.25
CA ALA A 100 5.57 19.32 15.44
C ALA A 100 4.14 18.76 15.19
N PRO A 101 3.36 19.23 14.18
CA PRO A 101 2.03 18.69 13.90
C PRO A 101 1.98 17.24 13.41
N ILE A 102 3.09 16.67 12.92
CA ILE A 102 3.15 15.27 12.42
C ILE A 102 4.08 14.40 13.25
N THR A 103 4.59 14.92 14.37
CA THR A 103 5.51 14.20 15.24
C THR A 103 4.90 12.92 15.79
N GLY A 104 5.59 11.79 15.59
CA GLY A 104 5.15 10.46 15.97
C GLY A 104 4.20 9.79 14.98
N GLN A 105 3.85 10.44 13.88
CA GLN A 105 2.94 9.88 12.87
C GLN A 105 3.70 9.44 11.61
N LEU A 106 3.21 8.37 10.98
CA LEU A 106 3.68 7.96 9.68
C LEU A 106 3.21 8.98 8.63
N TYR A 107 4.15 9.56 7.92
CA TYR A 107 3.87 10.54 6.87
C TYR A 107 4.67 10.22 5.61
N CYS A 108 4.13 10.64 4.47
CA CYS A 108 4.80 10.60 3.18
C CYS A 108 4.71 11.97 2.50
N GLN A 109 5.71 12.33 1.69
CA GLN A 109 5.67 13.55 0.89
C GLN A 109 5.45 13.20 -0.57
N GLU A 110 4.81 14.09 -1.31
CA GLU A 110 4.61 13.93 -2.76
C GLU A 110 5.94 13.71 -3.49
N VAL A 111 7.02 14.37 -3.05
CA VAL A 111 8.36 14.24 -3.65
C VAL A 111 8.98 12.87 -3.43
N ASP A 112 8.68 12.21 -2.31
CA ASP A 112 9.22 10.90 -1.99
C ASP A 112 8.44 9.81 -2.71
N VAL A 113 7.13 9.99 -2.90
CA VAL A 113 6.24 8.98 -3.48
C VAL A 113 6.21 9.04 -5.00
N LYS A 114 6.31 10.24 -5.60
CA LYS A 114 6.33 10.42 -7.07
C LYS A 114 7.33 9.52 -7.79
N PRO A 115 8.59 9.36 -7.34
CA PRO A 115 9.56 8.46 -7.98
C PRO A 115 9.12 7.00 -8.05
N PHE A 116 8.33 6.53 -7.08
CA PHE A 116 7.82 5.15 -7.04
C PHE A 116 6.55 4.95 -7.89
N MET A 117 6.01 6.03 -8.46
CA MET A 117 4.80 6.02 -9.26
C MET A 117 5.10 6.06 -10.77
N LYS A 118 4.20 5.47 -11.56
CA LYS A 118 4.20 5.62 -13.02
C LYS A 118 3.82 7.05 -13.41
N ASP A 119 4.24 7.53 -14.58
CA ASP A 119 3.98 8.92 -15.00
C ASP A 119 2.48 9.25 -15.07
N ARG A 120 1.66 8.27 -15.45
CA ARG A 120 0.20 8.36 -15.40
C ARG A 120 -0.32 8.59 -13.99
N SER A 121 0.12 7.79 -13.01
CA SER A 121 -0.25 7.94 -11.60
C SER A 121 0.22 9.28 -11.02
N LYS A 122 1.39 9.78 -11.42
CA LYS A 122 1.87 11.13 -11.04
C LYS A 122 0.93 12.23 -11.54
N ALA A 123 0.45 12.13 -12.78
CA ALA A 123 -0.51 13.08 -13.34
C ALA A 123 -1.87 13.01 -12.62
N LEU A 124 -2.31 11.79 -12.30
CA LEU A 124 -3.55 11.54 -11.57
C LEU A 124 -3.47 11.87 -10.08
N PHE A 125 -2.27 11.97 -9.50
CA PHE A 125 -2.06 12.25 -8.08
C PHE A 125 -2.79 13.50 -7.60
N ARG A 126 -2.75 14.59 -8.39
CA ARG A 126 -3.45 15.84 -8.07
C ARG A 126 -4.97 15.67 -8.01
N THR A 127 -5.52 14.82 -8.87
CA THR A 127 -6.96 14.50 -8.91
C THR A 127 -7.32 13.44 -7.86
N ALA A 128 -6.37 12.60 -7.46
CA ALA A 128 -6.55 11.56 -6.45
C ALA A 128 -6.60 12.16 -5.05
N MET A 129 -5.80 13.20 -4.75
CA MET A 129 -5.79 13.84 -3.42
C MET A 129 -7.18 14.26 -2.93
N PRO A 130 -8.00 15.03 -3.69
CA PRO A 130 -9.35 15.38 -3.25
C PRO A 130 -10.26 14.15 -3.12
N CYS A 131 -10.08 13.12 -3.96
CA CYS A 131 -10.82 11.86 -3.85
C CYS A 131 -10.51 11.14 -2.54
N LEU A 132 -9.22 10.94 -2.22
CA LEU A 132 -8.74 10.30 -0.99
C LEU A 132 -9.13 11.08 0.27
N ARG A 133 -9.22 12.41 0.15
CA ARG A 133 -9.71 13.28 1.23
C ARG A 133 -11.21 13.08 1.47
N HIS A 134 -12.00 12.91 0.41
CA HIS A 134 -13.44 12.68 0.51
C HIS A 134 -13.76 11.39 1.27
N VAL A 135 -13.04 10.30 0.94
CA VAL A 135 -13.17 9.00 1.63
C VAL A 135 -12.40 8.94 2.95
N ARG A 136 -11.81 10.06 3.41
CA ARG A 136 -11.04 10.19 4.66
C ARG A 136 -9.90 9.18 4.82
N ARG A 137 -9.36 8.65 3.72
CA ARG A 137 -8.25 7.68 3.73
C ARG A 137 -6.88 8.33 3.88
N VAL A 138 -6.76 9.59 3.46
CA VAL A 138 -5.51 10.37 3.58
C VAL A 138 -5.84 11.78 4.05
N ARG A 139 -5.02 12.29 4.97
CA ARG A 139 -5.01 13.69 5.39
C ARG A 139 -3.81 14.39 4.77
N GLU A 140 -4.06 15.58 4.23
CA GLU A 140 -3.01 16.45 3.70
C GLU A 140 -2.73 17.56 4.72
N VAL A 141 -1.49 17.67 5.18
CA VAL A 141 -1.03 18.71 6.10
C VAL A 141 0.04 19.53 5.40
N ARG A 142 -0.18 20.84 5.32
CA ARG A 142 0.77 21.78 4.70
C ARG A 142 1.56 22.47 5.79
N VAL A 143 2.89 22.29 5.80
CA VAL A 143 3.78 22.95 6.77
C VAL A 143 4.92 23.60 6.02
N LYS A 144 5.14 24.91 6.24
CA LYS A 144 6.23 25.69 5.64
C LYS A 144 6.35 25.52 4.11
N GLY A 145 5.21 25.45 3.41
CA GLY A 145 5.16 25.27 1.95
C GLY A 145 5.39 23.83 1.45
N LYS A 146 5.59 22.85 2.35
CA LYS A 146 5.68 21.42 2.02
C LYS A 146 4.35 20.72 2.32
N VAL A 147 4.02 19.73 1.49
CA VAL A 147 2.79 18.93 1.62
C VAL A 147 3.15 17.56 2.19
N TYR A 148 2.59 17.26 3.36
CA TYR A 148 2.71 15.99 4.06
C TYR A 148 1.39 15.24 3.97
N LEU A 149 1.45 13.96 3.62
CA LEU A 149 0.32 13.07 3.52
C LEU A 149 0.39 12.07 4.66
N LEU A 150 -0.68 12.00 5.43
CA LEU A 150 -0.82 11.12 6.58
C LEU A 150 -1.95 10.13 6.32
N PRO A 151 -1.80 8.86 6.73
CA PRO A 151 -2.91 7.91 6.69
C PRO A 151 -4.06 8.45 7.55
N GLY A 152 -5.27 8.40 6.98
CA GLY A 152 -6.48 8.78 7.67
C GLY A 152 -6.79 7.77 8.76
N GLN A 153 -6.90 8.27 10.00
CA GLN A 153 -7.52 7.57 11.13
C GLN A 153 -8.97 8.00 11.26
#